data_AF-A0A6J7PNY5-F1
#
_entry.id   AF-A0A6J7PNY5-F1
#
_cell.length_a   1.000
_cell.length_b   1.000
_cell.length_c   1.000
_cell.angle_alpha   90.00
_cell.angle_beta   90.00
_cell.angle_gamma   90.00
#
_symmetry.space_group_name_H-M   'P 1'
#
loop_
_entity.id
_entity.type
_entity.pdbx_description
1 polymer ?
#
loop_
_entity_poly.entity_id
_entity_poly.type
_entity_poly.pdbx_seq_one_letter_code
_entity_poly.pdbx_strand_id
1 'polypeptide(L)'
;MVQMRILQILILAVISFPICKYDILHHRILNSHLLKSAAILIPFTVVVELLQHGYLDIFRAMLCSALFGIAILIASIMSGMSLGMGDIKLITLLSAVLALTTLVQYMDWLVWVIACSAINLFFHVVRCRTIRGRIAFAPSLMAGTLVYLATRI
;
A
#
# COMPACT_ATOMS: atom_id res chain seq x y z
N MET A 1 14.08 -13.83 -11.88
CA MET A 1 13.73 -12.49 -11.33
C MET A 1 12.33 -12.06 -11.73
N VAL A 2 12.04 -11.91 -13.02
CA VAL A 2 10.70 -11.57 -13.55
C VAL A 2 9.57 -12.47 -13.00
N GLN A 3 9.78 -13.78 -12.96
CA GLN A 3 8.76 -14.74 -12.48
C GLN A 3 8.36 -14.54 -11.01
N MET A 4 9.31 -14.18 -10.12
CA MET A 4 9.01 -13.95 -8.69
C MET A 4 8.23 -12.65 -8.48
N ARG A 5 8.53 -11.61 -9.27
CA ARG A 5 7.78 -10.34 -9.24
C ARG A 5 6.37 -10.49 -9.78
N ILE A 6 6.19 -11.25 -10.86
CA ILE A 6 4.85 -11.58 -11.38
C ILE A 6 4.04 -12.32 -10.31
N LEU A 7 4.63 -13.29 -9.61
CA LEU A 7 3.96 -14.00 -8.53
C LEU A 7 3.56 -13.05 -7.38
N GLN A 8 4.43 -12.12 -7.00
CA GLN A 8 4.14 -11.10 -5.99
C GLN A 8 2.93 -10.23 -6.39
N ILE A 9 2.87 -9.80 -7.65
CA ILE A 9 1.75 -9.02 -8.20
C ILE A 9 0.46 -9.83 -8.14
N LEU A 10 0.49 -11.10 -8.52
CA LEU A 10 -0.69 -11.97 -8.47
C LEU A 10 -1.19 -12.16 -7.03
N ILE A 11 -0.30 -12.43 -6.08
CA ILE A 11 -0.66 -12.56 -4.65
C ILE A 11 -1.26 -11.25 -4.14
N LEU A 12 -0.62 -10.11 -4.43
CA LEU A 12 -1.11 -8.81 -4.02
C LEU A 12 -2.48 -8.50 -4.64
N ALA A 13 -2.68 -8.81 -5.91
CA ALA A 13 -3.96 -8.64 -6.60
C ALA A 13 -5.08 -9.48 -5.93
N VAL A 14 -4.81 -10.74 -5.63
CA VAL A 14 -5.79 -11.62 -4.94
C VAL A 14 -6.13 -11.10 -3.54
N ILE A 15 -5.12 -10.67 -2.77
CA ILE A 15 -5.30 -10.14 -1.41
C ILE A 15 -5.98 -8.76 -1.42
N SER A 16 -5.74 -7.96 -2.45
CA SER A 16 -6.34 -6.63 -2.57
C SER A 16 -7.87 -6.70 -2.68
N PHE A 17 -8.41 -7.71 -3.34
CA PHE A 17 -9.85 -7.83 -3.59
C PHE A 17 -10.71 -7.79 -2.32
N PRO A 18 -10.51 -8.65 -1.29
CA PRO A 18 -11.32 -8.60 -0.07
C PRO A 18 -11.14 -7.28 0.71
N ILE A 19 -9.94 -6.70 0.73
CA ILE A 19 -9.68 -5.41 1.39
C ILE A 19 -10.45 -4.30 0.69
N CYS A 20 -10.30 -4.18 -0.64
CA CYS A 20 -10.94 -3.15 -1.43
C CYS A 20 -12.46 -3.27 -1.39
N LYS A 21 -12.99 -4.50 -1.50
CA LYS A 21 -14.44 -4.75 -1.39
C LYS A 21 -14.97 -4.27 -0.04
N TYR A 22 -14.29 -4.61 1.06
CA TYR A 22 -14.74 -4.22 2.40
C TYR A 22 -14.63 -2.70 2.60
N ASP A 23 -13.56 -2.07 2.12
CA ASP A 23 -13.37 -0.63 2.20
C ASP A 23 -14.42 0.15 1.40
N ILE A 24 -14.79 -0.32 0.20
CA ILE A 24 -15.85 0.29 -0.61
C ILE A 24 -17.22 0.19 0.09
N LEU A 25 -17.51 -0.95 0.74
CA LEU A 25 -18.82 -1.19 1.37
C LEU A 25 -18.95 -0.49 2.72
N HIS A 26 -17.87 -0.39 3.49
CA HIS A 26 -17.92 0.03 4.90
C HIS A 26 -17.06 1.25 5.22
N HIS A 27 -16.30 1.79 4.25
CA HIS A 27 -15.35 2.90 4.43
C HIS A 27 -14.41 2.70 5.62
N ARG A 28 -14.00 1.45 5.82
CA ARG A 28 -13.18 0.99 6.93
C ARG A 28 -12.35 -0.20 6.48
N ILE A 29 -11.10 -0.23 6.94
CA ILE A 29 -10.22 -1.38 6.77
C ILE A 29 -10.17 -2.15 8.10
N LEU A 30 -10.64 -3.39 8.11
CA LEU A 30 -10.54 -4.25 9.29
C LEU A 30 -9.09 -4.66 9.56
N ASN A 31 -8.67 -4.54 10.83
CA ASN A 31 -7.36 -5.05 11.27
C ASN A 31 -7.20 -6.55 11.00
N SER A 32 -8.28 -7.35 11.03
CA SER A 32 -8.21 -8.79 10.73
C SER A 32 -7.83 -9.07 9.28
N HIS A 33 -8.31 -8.27 8.32
CA HIS A 33 -7.91 -8.39 6.92
C HIS A 33 -6.47 -7.93 6.71
N LEU A 34 -6.05 -6.84 7.36
CA LEU A 34 -4.66 -6.38 7.31
C LEU A 34 -3.70 -7.41 7.91
N LEU A 35 -4.02 -7.98 9.07
CA LEU A 35 -3.17 -8.97 9.73
C LEU A 35 -3.03 -10.24 8.88
N LYS A 36 -4.13 -10.75 8.32
CA LYS A 36 -4.10 -11.90 7.40
C LYS A 36 -3.26 -11.62 6.16
N SER A 37 -3.37 -10.41 5.62
CA SER A 37 -2.60 -9.99 4.45
C SER A 37 -1.11 -9.88 4.78
N ALA A 38 -0.78 -9.29 5.93
CA ALA A 38 0.59 -9.20 6.42
C ALA A 38 1.22 -10.57 6.65
N ALA A 39 0.46 -11.51 7.22
CA ALA A 39 0.91 -12.89 7.48
C ALA A 39 1.25 -13.65 6.19
N ILE A 40 0.72 -13.25 5.04
CA ILE A 40 1.04 -13.87 3.74
C ILE A 40 2.13 -13.08 3.01
N LEU A 41 1.96 -11.76 2.91
CA LEU A 41 2.83 -10.90 2.09
C LEU A 41 4.22 -10.70 2.71
N ILE A 42 4.33 -10.55 4.03
CA ILE A 42 5.62 -10.31 4.67
C ILE A 42 6.54 -11.53 4.53
N PRO A 43 6.13 -12.76 4.89
CA PRO A 43 6.99 -13.92 4.72
C PRO A 43 7.39 -14.15 3.26
N PHE A 44 6.44 -13.94 2.33
CA PHE A 44 6.73 -14.05 0.90
C PHE A 44 7.79 -13.03 0.46
N THR A 45 7.64 -11.76 0.87
CA THR A 45 8.62 -10.71 0.58
C THR A 45 9.98 -11.04 1.20
N VAL A 46 10.00 -11.50 2.44
CA VAL A 46 11.23 -11.92 3.14
C VAL A 46 11.93 -13.04 2.37
N VAL A 47 11.20 -14.05 1.88
CA VAL A 47 11.77 -15.14 1.07
C VAL A 47 12.31 -14.61 -0.27
N VAL A 48 11.56 -13.77 -0.97
CA VAL A 48 11.98 -13.18 -2.25
C VAL A 48 13.26 -12.35 -2.06
N GLU A 49 13.30 -11.52 -1.03
CA GLU A 49 14.43 -10.67 -0.70
C GLU A 49 15.62 -11.49 -0.21
N LEU A 50 15.44 -12.55 0.59
CA LEU A 50 16.54 -13.45 1.01
C LEU A 50 17.23 -14.13 -0.17
N LEU A 51 16.47 -14.42 -1.23
CA LEU A 51 16.99 -15.06 -2.44
C LEU A 51 17.71 -14.06 -3.37
N GLN A 52 17.44 -12.76 -3.24
CA GLN A 52 17.98 -11.71 -4.14
C GLN A 52 19.02 -10.83 -3.47
N HIS A 53 18.87 -10.64 -2.17
CA HIS A 53 19.52 -9.64 -1.34
C HIS A 53 19.92 -10.26 0.00
N GLY A 54 20.79 -9.57 0.75
CA GLY A 54 21.24 -10.06 2.05
C GLY A 54 20.20 -9.85 3.15
N TYR A 55 20.40 -10.52 4.28
CA TYR A 55 19.56 -10.33 5.49
C TYR A 55 19.56 -8.87 6.00
N LEU A 56 20.64 -8.12 5.76
CA LEU A 56 20.74 -6.70 6.14
C LEU A 56 19.76 -5.82 5.36
N ASP A 57 19.53 -6.10 4.08
CA ASP A 57 18.64 -5.31 3.24
C ASP A 57 17.18 -5.48 3.67
N ILE A 58 16.81 -6.69 4.09
CA ILE A 58 15.48 -7.00 4.65
C ILE A 58 15.24 -6.21 5.93
N PHE A 59 16.20 -6.25 6.85
CA PHE A 59 16.07 -5.51 8.11
C PHE A 59 15.95 -4.01 7.86
N ARG A 60 16.76 -3.48 6.94
CA ARG A 60 16.70 -2.08 6.51
C ARG A 60 15.34 -1.73 5.91
N ALA A 61 14.80 -2.55 5.01
CA ALA A 61 13.51 -2.32 4.39
C ALA A 61 12.35 -2.30 5.39
N MET A 62 12.36 -3.23 6.35
CA MET A 62 11.36 -3.29 7.43
C MET A 62 11.45 -2.08 8.37
N LEU A 63 12.68 -1.67 8.74
CA LEU A 63 12.90 -0.49 9.56
C LEU A 63 12.47 0.80 8.84
N CYS A 64 12.87 0.97 7.58
CA CYS A 64 12.47 2.10 6.75
C CYS A 64 10.95 2.19 6.62
N SER A 65 10.28 1.06 6.42
CA SER A 65 8.82 0.99 6.32
C SER A 65 8.13 1.39 7.62
N ALA A 66 8.63 0.90 8.77
CA ALA A 66 8.11 1.28 10.08
C ALA A 66 8.28 2.79 10.34
N LEU A 67 9.46 3.34 10.05
CA LEU A 67 9.74 4.77 10.19
C LEU A 67 8.86 5.62 9.27
N PHE A 68 8.66 5.18 8.03
CA PHE A 68 7.79 5.85 7.08
C PHE A 68 6.32 5.84 7.53
N GLY A 69 5.83 4.71 8.05
CA GLY A 69 4.50 4.62 8.67
C GLY A 69 4.32 5.57 9.85
N ILE A 70 5.33 5.68 10.73
CA ILE A 70 5.35 6.63 11.85
C ILE A 70 5.34 8.08 11.33
N ALA A 71 6.14 8.38 10.31
CA ALA A 71 6.17 9.72 9.72
C ALA A 71 4.81 10.13 9.14
N ILE A 72 4.12 9.21 8.44
CA ILE A 72 2.76 9.45 7.94
C ILE A 72 1.77 9.62 9.09
N LEU A 73 1.89 8.82 10.16
CA LEU A 73 1.05 8.98 11.34
C LEU A 73 1.21 10.37 11.95
N ILE A 74 2.44 10.82 12.17
CA ILE A 74 2.73 12.16 12.69
C ILE A 74 2.17 13.23 11.75
N ALA A 75 2.41 13.10 10.43
CA ALA A 75 1.91 14.04 9.44
C ALA A 75 0.37 14.12 9.43
N SER A 76 -0.31 12.99 9.57
CA SER A 76 -1.78 12.94 9.62
C SER A 76 -2.33 13.65 10.86
N ILE A 77 -1.68 13.47 12.02
CA ILE A 77 -2.05 14.13 13.27
C ILE A 77 -1.80 15.65 13.16
N MET A 78 -0.65 16.06 12.62
CA MET A 78 -0.27 17.48 12.54
C MET A 78 -1.08 18.29 11.53
N SER A 79 -1.42 17.68 10.39
CA SER A 79 -2.14 18.36 9.30
C SER A 79 -3.64 18.52 9.56
N GLY A 80 -4.18 17.88 10.60
CA GLY A 80 -5.62 17.79 10.84
C GLY A 80 -6.37 17.01 9.74
N MET A 81 -5.66 16.42 8.78
CA MET A 81 -6.23 15.55 7.77
C MET A 81 -6.49 14.17 8.37
N SER A 82 -7.75 13.75 8.41
CA SER A 82 -8.14 12.44 8.94
C SER A 82 -7.83 11.35 7.91
N LEU A 83 -6.58 10.93 7.82
CA LEU A 83 -6.23 9.61 7.30
C LEU A 83 -6.68 8.57 8.34
N GLY A 84 -7.38 7.53 7.90
CA GLY A 84 -7.81 6.47 8.79
C GLY A 84 -6.59 5.70 9.30
N MET A 85 -6.62 5.28 10.56
CA MET A 85 -5.57 4.40 11.11
C MET A 85 -5.41 3.10 10.28
N GLY A 86 -6.48 2.64 9.64
CA GLY A 86 -6.42 1.53 8.68
C GLY A 86 -5.57 1.84 7.46
N ASP A 87 -5.66 3.04 6.91
CA ASP A 87 -4.90 3.49 5.73
C ASP A 87 -3.41 3.59 6.05
N ILE A 88 -3.07 4.13 7.21
CA ILE A 88 -1.68 4.26 7.67
C ILE A 88 -1.05 2.87 7.82
N LYS A 89 -1.76 1.93 8.43
CA LYS A 89 -1.31 0.54 8.55
C LYS A 89 -1.16 -0.13 7.20
N LEU A 90 -2.10 0.13 6.27
CA LEU A 90 -2.03 -0.42 4.93
C LEU A 90 -0.81 0.13 4.17
N ILE A 91 -0.58 1.45 4.20
CA ILE A 91 0.61 2.08 3.61
C ILE A 91 1.89 1.46 4.16
N THR A 92 1.99 1.34 5.49
CA THR A 92 3.15 0.75 6.17
C THR A 92 3.38 -0.71 5.73
N LEU A 93 2.30 -1.48 5.59
CA LEU A 93 2.39 -2.85 5.09
C LEU A 93 2.86 -2.90 3.65
N LEU A 94 2.28 -2.07 2.77
CA LEU A 94 2.61 -2.06 1.34
C LEU A 94 4.06 -1.60 1.12
N SER A 95 4.56 -0.61 1.85
CA SER A 95 5.97 -0.21 1.74
C SER A 95 6.93 -1.32 2.17
N ALA A 96 6.55 -2.10 3.20
CA ALA A 96 7.34 -3.25 3.65
C ALA A 96 7.36 -4.36 2.60
N VAL A 97 6.22 -4.61 1.96
CA VAL A 97 6.09 -5.61 0.86
C VAL A 97 6.88 -5.18 -0.38
N LEU A 98 6.95 -3.88 -0.66
CA LEU A 98 7.78 -3.34 -1.73
C LEU A 98 9.28 -3.30 -1.40
N ALA A 99 9.65 -3.61 -0.16
CA ALA A 99 11.02 -3.54 0.36
C ALA A 99 11.71 -2.18 0.10
N LEU A 100 10.99 -1.07 0.25
CA LEU A 100 11.52 0.26 -0.05
C LEU A 100 12.54 0.72 1.00
N THR A 101 13.76 1.05 0.58
CA THR A 101 14.88 1.42 1.45
C THR A 101 15.35 2.86 1.33
N THR A 102 14.92 3.57 0.28
CA THR A 102 15.36 4.94 -0.01
C THR A 102 14.18 5.89 -0.21
N LEU A 103 14.34 7.15 0.19
CA LEU A 103 13.31 8.19 0.04
C LEU A 103 12.83 8.32 -1.41
N VAL A 104 13.75 8.21 -2.38
CA VAL A 104 13.43 8.30 -3.82
C VAL A 104 12.42 7.23 -4.22
N GLN A 105 12.58 5.99 -3.74
CA GLN A 105 11.64 4.92 -4.03
C GLN A 105 10.27 5.16 -3.39
N TYR A 106 10.23 5.70 -2.17
CA TYR A 106 8.97 6.09 -1.53
C TYR A 106 8.25 7.18 -2.32
N MET A 107 8.97 8.21 -2.78
CA MET A 107 8.40 9.28 -3.58
C MET A 107 7.87 8.76 -4.92
N ASP A 108 8.64 7.92 -5.61
CA ASP A 108 8.21 7.31 -6.87
C ASP A 108 6.94 6.45 -6.68
N TRP A 109 6.89 5.60 -5.64
CA TRP A 109 5.69 4.84 -5.30
C TRP A 109 4.49 5.75 -4.99
N LEU A 110 4.70 6.81 -4.21
CA LEU A 110 3.64 7.77 -3.88
C LEU A 110 3.08 8.48 -5.13
N VAL A 111 3.89 8.76 -6.15
CA VAL A 111 3.40 9.35 -7.41
C VAL A 111 2.35 8.45 -8.04
N TRP A 112 2.57 7.13 -8.10
CA TRP A 112 1.59 6.18 -8.64
C TRP A 112 0.33 6.06 -7.77
N VAL A 113 0.49 6.08 -6.44
CA VAL A 113 -0.65 6.10 -5.51
C VAL A 113 -1.49 7.36 -5.69
N ILE A 114 -0.85 8.53 -5.82
CA ILE A 114 -1.53 9.81 -6.03
C ILE A 114 -2.26 9.81 -7.37
N ALA A 115 -1.62 9.33 -8.44
CA ALA A 115 -2.24 9.23 -9.76
C ALA A 115 -3.50 8.35 -9.72
N CYS A 116 -3.42 7.17 -9.09
CA CYS A 116 -4.58 6.28 -8.94
C CYS A 116 -5.67 6.88 -8.04
N SER A 117 -5.28 7.61 -7.00
CA SER A 117 -6.20 8.30 -6.10
C SER A 117 -6.92 9.45 -6.79
N ALA A 118 -6.24 10.19 -7.67
CA ALA A 118 -6.84 11.23 -8.50
C ALA A 118 -7.88 10.66 -9.47
N ILE A 119 -7.59 9.50 -10.08
CA ILE A 119 -8.55 8.78 -10.93
C ILE A 119 -9.78 8.34 -10.12
N ASN A 120 -9.57 7.75 -8.94
CA ASN A 120 -10.66 7.32 -8.06
C ASN A 120 -11.53 8.50 -7.61
N LEU A 121 -10.89 9.62 -7.22
CA LEU A 121 -11.57 10.87 -6.89
C LEU A 121 -12.37 11.41 -8.07
N PHE A 122 -11.81 11.40 -9.28
CA PHE A 122 -12.52 11.83 -10.49
C PHE A 122 -13.79 11.01 -10.71
N PHE A 123 -13.71 9.67 -10.67
CA PHE A 123 -14.89 8.81 -10.80
C PHE A 123 -15.91 9.03 -9.67
N HIS A 124 -15.45 9.24 -8.44
CA HIS A 124 -16.33 9.55 -7.32
C HIS A 124 -17.09 10.86 -7.54
N VAL A 125 -16.40 11.92 -7.96
CA VAL A 125 -17.01 13.23 -8.24
C VAL A 125 -17.99 13.16 -9.39
N VAL A 126 -17.64 12.47 -10.49
CA VAL A 126 -18.53 12.29 -11.65
C VAL A 126 -19.80 11.53 -11.27
N ARG A 127 -19.68 10.48 -10.45
CA ARG A 127 -20.83 9.63 -10.07
C ARG A 127 -21.69 10.26 -8.97
N CYS A 128 -21.08 10.78 -7.92
CA CYS A 128 -21.78 11.23 -6.72
C CYS A 128 -22.08 12.73 -6.74
N ARG A 129 -21.50 13.50 -7.68
CA ARG A 129 -21.62 14.97 -7.79
C ARG A 129 -21.28 15.75 -6.52
N THR A 130 -20.54 15.15 -5.58
CA THR A 130 -20.11 15.80 -4.34
C THR A 130 -18.68 15.40 -4.00
N ILE A 131 -17.94 16.33 -3.38
CA ILE A 131 -16.56 16.12 -2.91
C ILE A 131 -16.54 15.73 -1.41
N ARG A 132 -17.65 15.98 -0.69
CA ARG A 132 -17.74 15.79 0.77
C ARG A 132 -18.04 14.34 1.22
N GLY A 133 -17.99 13.37 0.31
CA GLY A 133 -18.20 11.96 0.61
C GLY A 133 -16.99 11.30 1.28
N ARG A 134 -17.21 10.22 2.05
CA ARG A 134 -16.12 9.34 2.46
C ARG A 134 -15.66 8.55 1.23
N ILE A 135 -14.40 8.70 0.85
CA ILE A 135 -13.82 8.01 -0.30
C ILE A 135 -13.04 6.81 0.23
N ALA A 136 -13.31 5.63 -0.32
CA ALA A 136 -12.52 4.43 -0.05
C ALA A 136 -11.11 4.60 -0.64
N PHE A 137 -10.09 4.59 0.22
CA PHE A 137 -8.69 4.87 -0.15
C PHE A 137 -7.88 3.59 -0.40
N ALA A 138 -8.30 2.45 0.17
CA ALA A 138 -7.63 1.18 -0.06
C ALA A 138 -7.54 0.79 -1.56
N PRO A 139 -8.59 0.97 -2.38
CA PRO A 139 -8.52 0.64 -3.81
C PRO A 139 -7.45 1.42 -4.56
N SER A 140 -7.30 2.72 -4.29
CA SER A 140 -6.29 3.55 -4.97
C SER A 140 -4.87 3.24 -4.49
N LEU A 141 -4.69 2.93 -3.20
CA LEU A 141 -3.41 2.44 -2.66
C LEU A 141 -2.97 1.12 -3.31
N MET A 142 -3.89 0.15 -3.37
CA MET A 142 -3.61 -1.16 -3.96
C MET A 142 -3.32 -1.04 -5.46
N ALA A 143 -4.13 -0.27 -6.19
CA ALA A 143 -3.93 -0.04 -7.62
C ALA A 143 -2.59 0.63 -7.90
N GLY A 144 -2.25 1.71 -7.17
CA GLY A 144 -0.97 2.39 -7.31
C GLY A 144 0.23 1.48 -7.02
N THR A 145 0.10 0.61 -6.02
CA THR A 145 1.13 -0.38 -5.67
C THR A 145 1.30 -1.45 -6.76
N LEU A 146 0.21 -1.95 -7.33
CA LEU A 146 0.26 -2.91 -8.43
C LEU A 146 0.88 -2.29 -9.69
N VAL A 147 0.51 -1.05 -10.03
CA VAL A 147 1.09 -0.33 -11.17
C VAL A 147 2.58 -0.08 -10.95
N TYR A 148 2.98 0.36 -9.75
CA TYR A 148 4.38 0.54 -9.39
C TYR A 148 5.19 -0.75 -9.51
N LEU A 149 4.63 -1.89 -9.10
CA LEU A 149 5.30 -3.19 -9.30
C LEU A 149 5.38 -3.55 -10.78
N ALA A 150 4.32 -3.31 -11.55
CA ALA A 150 4.26 -3.62 -12.97
C ALA A 150 5.28 -2.85 -13.82
N THR A 151 5.58 -1.59 -13.46
CA THR A 151 6.61 -0.77 -14.14
C THR A 151 8.04 -1.18 -13.79
N ARG A 152 8.21 -2.08 -12.82
CA ARG A 152 9.50 -2.55 -12.31
C ARG A 152 9.76 -4.04 -12.59
N ILE A 153 8.94 -4.68 -13.43
CA ILE A 153 9.18 -6.05 -13.94
C ILE A 153 10.26 -6.00 -15.01
#